data_AF-A0A5C6ZBZ1-F1
#
_entry.id   AF-A0A5C6ZBZ1-F1
#
_cell.length_a   1.000
_cell.length_b   1.000
_cell.length_c   1.000
_cell.angle_alpha   90.00
_cell.angle_beta   90.00
_cell.angle_gamma   90.00
#
_symmetry.space_group_name_H-M   'P 1'
#
loop_
_entity.id
_entity.type
_entity.pdbx_description
1 polymer ?
#
loop_
_entity_poly.entity_id
_entity_poly.type
_entity_poly.pdbx_seq_one_letter_code
_entity_poly.pdbx_strand_id
1 'polypeptide(L)'
;MTRPSPSDAALISLLPRLRTLLSARLGLQFDDRQDDRLAAALARVAGPGGPARFLDQMEQAPTRARLDALAAELTVGETFFFRHPEQFDALRVDLLPSMVRRATSTGLRALSAGCASGEEAYTLAITLHRAGLTAQGVDWQVLAVYVNPAALARAAAARYGEWSLRATPPELRELWFRAVEPGVWTPLPAIRERVRFEPRQLGQPDAAFWTPDRFDIIFCRNVLMYLAPTALRQAIQHLVGALAPGGVLFLGHAETLRGQSEAQAAGLTLRQAHGCFFYRREGADVAPAWPFPWPAPAPEPATASLAHGPAFEAASAHRADQALLDEALLLVEAGQIEDGLRACARLIAPQTPAALQAEVLFLQGLAMEERGQLPAAEWHHQRAAAKDAAFALPHLRLGLLARRRGEIVAARRELRRALALLDDESPERLRRFGGGFERDDLRRLCRDEIQEARA
;
A
#
# COMPACT_ATOMS: atom_id res chain seq x y z
N MET A 1 -47.61 -4.06 4.02
CA MET A 1 -47.08 -3.93 2.64
C MET A 1 -48.00 -3.00 1.88
N THR A 2 -47.62 -1.73 1.78
CA THR A 2 -48.31 -0.73 0.94
C THR A 2 -48.05 -1.05 -0.52
N ARG A 3 -49.10 -1.05 -1.37
CA ARG A 3 -48.92 -1.23 -2.82
C ARG A 3 -48.06 -0.09 -3.38
N PRO A 4 -47.08 -0.37 -4.26
CA PRO A 4 -46.27 0.66 -4.90
C PRO A 4 -47.16 1.60 -5.71
N SER A 5 -46.75 2.87 -5.84
CA SER A 5 -47.49 3.84 -6.65
C SER A 5 -47.45 3.43 -8.14
N PRO A 6 -48.39 3.89 -8.98
CA PRO A 6 -48.41 3.55 -10.42
C PRO A 6 -47.11 3.94 -11.16
N SER A 7 -46.45 5.02 -10.73
CA SER A 7 -45.15 5.45 -11.25
C SER A 7 -44.02 4.49 -10.87
N ASP A 8 -44.05 3.97 -9.63
CA ASP A 8 -43.05 3.01 -9.15
C ASP A 8 -43.21 1.66 -9.86
N ALA A 9 -44.45 1.22 -10.05
CA ALA A 9 -44.74 -0.02 -10.78
C ALA A 9 -44.25 0.02 -12.24
N ALA A 10 -44.42 1.16 -12.92
CA ALA A 10 -43.91 1.35 -14.28
C ALA A 10 -42.36 1.29 -14.32
N LEU A 11 -41.69 1.91 -13.35
CA LEU A 11 -40.23 1.91 -13.27
C LEU A 11 -39.64 0.53 -12.96
N ILE A 12 -40.27 -0.20 -12.03
CA ILE A 12 -39.90 -1.57 -11.66
C ILE A 12 -39.97 -2.51 -12.88
N SER A 13 -40.99 -2.35 -13.74
CA SER A 13 -41.13 -3.16 -14.95
C SER A 13 -39.99 -2.99 -15.96
N LEU A 14 -39.23 -1.89 -15.88
CA LEU A 14 -38.11 -1.59 -16.78
C LEU A 14 -36.76 -2.14 -16.27
N LEU A 15 -36.67 -2.54 -15.01
CA LEU A 15 -35.40 -2.95 -14.39
C LEU A 15 -34.76 -4.19 -15.03
N PRO A 16 -35.49 -5.22 -15.50
CA PRO A 16 -34.89 -6.35 -16.23
C PRO A 16 -34.16 -5.92 -17.52
N ARG A 17 -34.71 -4.93 -18.24
CA ARG A 17 -34.06 -4.35 -19.44
C ARG A 17 -32.79 -3.62 -19.05
N LEU A 18 -32.86 -2.78 -18.01
CA LEU A 18 -31.71 -2.06 -17.50
C LEU A 18 -30.59 -3.01 -17.04
N ARG A 19 -30.91 -4.07 -16.28
CA ARG A 19 -29.93 -5.08 -15.84
C ARG A 19 -29.21 -5.74 -17.01
N THR A 20 -29.96 -6.15 -18.03
CA THR A 20 -29.39 -6.73 -19.26
C THR A 20 -28.42 -5.76 -19.91
N LEU A 21 -28.80 -4.48 -20.00
CA LEU A 21 -27.97 -3.44 -20.58
C LEU A 21 -26.69 -3.17 -19.77
N LEU A 22 -26.81 -3.07 -18.44
CA LEU A 22 -25.67 -2.84 -17.55
C LEU A 22 -24.67 -4.00 -17.58
N SER A 23 -25.17 -5.24 -17.62
CA SER A 23 -24.35 -6.44 -17.78
C SER A 23 -23.62 -6.42 -19.12
N ALA A 24 -24.33 -6.14 -20.22
CA ALA A 24 -23.74 -6.17 -21.56
C ALA A 24 -22.76 -5.01 -21.83
N ARG A 25 -23.02 -3.82 -21.29
CA ARG A 25 -22.28 -2.59 -21.67
C ARG A 25 -21.32 -2.06 -20.61
N LEU A 26 -21.57 -2.35 -19.33
CA LEU A 26 -20.69 -1.96 -18.22
C LEU A 26 -20.11 -3.18 -17.49
N GLY A 27 -20.59 -4.39 -17.77
CA GLY A 27 -20.13 -5.62 -17.12
C GLY A 27 -20.61 -5.77 -15.69
N LEU A 28 -21.59 -4.96 -15.26
CA LEU A 28 -22.05 -4.90 -13.88
C LEU A 28 -23.29 -5.78 -13.68
N GLN A 29 -23.35 -6.46 -12.54
CA GLN A 29 -24.50 -7.22 -12.10
C GLN A 29 -25.21 -6.52 -10.95
N PHE A 30 -26.54 -6.58 -10.96
CA PHE A 30 -27.39 -6.08 -9.90
C PHE A 30 -28.48 -7.10 -9.58
N ASP A 31 -28.67 -7.38 -8.29
CA ASP A 31 -29.74 -8.26 -7.81
C ASP A 31 -31.01 -7.46 -7.44
N ASP A 32 -32.08 -8.15 -7.08
CA ASP A 32 -33.39 -7.55 -6.77
C ASP A 32 -33.34 -6.65 -5.53
N ARG A 33 -32.38 -6.85 -4.62
CA ARG A 33 -32.21 -5.99 -3.42
C ARG A 33 -31.74 -4.58 -3.80
N GLN A 34 -31.31 -4.38 -5.04
CA GLN A 34 -30.83 -3.11 -5.56
C GLN A 34 -31.85 -2.44 -6.49
N ASP A 35 -33.09 -2.95 -6.58
CA ASP A 35 -34.16 -2.39 -7.43
C ASP A 35 -34.36 -0.90 -7.19
N ASP A 36 -34.49 -0.46 -5.94
CA ASP A 36 -34.70 0.95 -5.59
C ASP A 36 -33.56 1.84 -6.09
N ARG A 37 -32.33 1.35 -5.97
CA ARG A 37 -31.13 2.05 -6.46
C ARG A 37 -31.14 2.16 -7.99
N LEU A 38 -31.46 1.06 -8.68
CA LEU A 38 -31.53 1.02 -10.14
C LEU A 38 -32.64 1.93 -10.67
N ALA A 39 -33.82 1.87 -10.06
CA ALA A 39 -34.96 2.72 -10.37
C ALA A 39 -34.60 4.20 -10.22
N ALA A 40 -34.04 4.59 -9.07
CA ALA A 40 -33.66 5.97 -8.81
C ALA A 40 -32.56 6.47 -9.77
N ALA A 41 -31.56 5.64 -10.08
CA ALA A 41 -30.52 5.97 -11.05
C ALA A 41 -31.11 6.16 -12.45
N LEU A 42 -31.99 5.25 -12.90
CA LEU A 42 -32.66 5.35 -14.18
C LEU A 42 -33.49 6.63 -14.29
N ALA A 43 -34.25 6.97 -13.25
CA ALA A 43 -35.04 8.19 -13.20
C ALA A 43 -34.18 9.46 -13.34
N ARG A 44 -32.99 9.49 -12.72
CA ARG A 44 -32.05 10.63 -12.82
C ARG A 44 -31.45 10.78 -14.22
N VAL A 45 -31.12 9.69 -14.90
CA VAL A 45 -30.47 9.74 -16.23
C VAL A 45 -31.46 9.83 -17.40
N ALA A 46 -32.72 9.46 -17.19
CA ALA A 46 -33.71 9.30 -18.24
C ALA A 46 -34.05 10.57 -19.04
N GLY A 47 -33.70 11.75 -18.51
CA GLY A 47 -33.97 13.03 -19.15
C GLY A 47 -35.47 13.27 -19.42
N PRO A 48 -35.82 14.29 -20.24
CA PRO A 48 -37.21 14.70 -20.47
C PRO A 48 -38.09 13.64 -21.14
N GLY A 49 -37.47 12.67 -21.83
CA GLY A 49 -38.18 11.60 -22.53
C GLY A 49 -38.66 10.47 -21.63
N GLY A 50 -38.21 10.43 -20.37
CA GLY A 50 -38.58 9.43 -19.39
C GLY A 50 -37.85 8.07 -19.53
N PRO A 51 -37.91 7.22 -18.49
CA PRO A 51 -37.13 5.98 -18.37
C PRO A 51 -37.26 5.01 -19.54
N ALA A 52 -38.49 4.78 -20.03
CA ALA A 52 -38.74 3.85 -21.12
C ALA A 52 -38.04 4.29 -22.42
N ARG A 53 -38.22 5.55 -22.81
CA ARG A 53 -37.58 6.12 -24.01
C ARG A 53 -36.06 6.14 -23.91
N PHE A 54 -35.52 6.39 -22.71
CA PHE A 54 -34.09 6.30 -22.48
C PHE A 54 -33.55 4.89 -22.75
N LEU A 55 -34.24 3.85 -22.26
CA LEU A 55 -33.86 2.46 -22.51
C LEU A 55 -33.99 2.08 -23.98
N ASP A 56 -35.07 2.48 -24.66
CA ASP A 56 -35.24 2.24 -26.10
C ASP A 56 -34.06 2.82 -26.91
N GLN A 57 -33.63 4.04 -26.57
CA GLN A 57 -32.48 4.68 -27.20
C GLN A 57 -31.16 3.95 -26.90
N MET A 58 -31.00 3.45 -25.67
CA MET A 58 -29.80 2.74 -25.25
C MET A 58 -29.69 1.34 -25.85
N GLU A 59 -30.81 0.70 -26.15
CA GLU A 59 -30.86 -0.60 -26.84
C GLU A 59 -30.60 -0.46 -28.34
N GLN A 60 -31.12 0.60 -28.98
CA GLN A 60 -30.96 0.84 -30.41
C GLN A 60 -29.62 1.47 -30.78
N ALA A 61 -29.22 2.53 -30.07
CA ALA A 61 -28.04 3.33 -30.38
C ALA A 61 -27.42 3.94 -29.11
N PRO A 62 -26.76 3.12 -28.26
CA PRO A 62 -26.15 3.60 -27.04
C PRO A 62 -25.03 4.59 -27.36
N THR A 63 -25.15 5.78 -26.80
CA THR A 63 -24.09 6.81 -26.88
C THR A 63 -23.16 6.69 -25.67
N ARG A 64 -21.88 7.01 -25.86
CA ARG A 64 -20.90 7.00 -24.77
C ARG A 64 -21.33 7.85 -23.57
N ALA A 65 -21.85 9.05 -23.81
CA ALA A 65 -22.31 9.96 -22.76
C ALA A 65 -23.42 9.36 -21.86
N ARG A 66 -24.38 8.63 -22.43
CA ARG A 66 -25.44 7.96 -21.65
C ARG A 66 -24.92 6.77 -20.84
N LEU A 67 -23.96 6.01 -21.38
CA LEU A 67 -23.28 4.95 -20.63
C LEU A 67 -22.48 5.52 -19.46
N ASP A 68 -21.78 6.62 -19.69
CA ASP A 68 -21.00 7.32 -18.67
C ASP A 68 -21.90 7.87 -17.56
N ALA A 69 -23.09 8.40 -17.91
CA ALA A 69 -24.10 8.84 -16.92
C ALA A 69 -24.60 7.68 -16.05
N LEU A 70 -24.89 6.52 -16.64
CA LEU A 70 -25.25 5.31 -15.88
C LEU A 70 -24.10 4.85 -14.99
N ALA A 71 -22.87 4.82 -15.51
CA ALA A 71 -21.70 4.44 -14.73
C ALA A 71 -21.46 5.37 -13.54
N ALA A 72 -21.69 6.68 -13.72
CA ALA A 72 -21.58 7.68 -12.66
C ALA A 72 -22.51 7.40 -11.47
N GLU A 73 -23.73 6.94 -11.75
CA GLU A 73 -24.77 6.68 -10.75
C GLU A 73 -24.65 5.29 -10.09
N LEU A 74 -24.23 4.29 -10.86
CA LEU A 74 -24.40 2.88 -10.48
C LEU A 74 -23.11 2.21 -10.00
N THR A 75 -21.95 2.79 -10.26
CA THR A 75 -20.70 2.26 -9.70
C THR A 75 -20.59 2.52 -8.20
N VAL A 76 -19.95 1.61 -7.48
CA VAL A 76 -19.59 1.81 -6.06
C VAL A 76 -18.15 2.31 -6.03
N GLY A 77 -17.97 3.56 -5.62
CA GLY A 77 -16.67 4.24 -5.63
C GLY A 77 -16.01 4.37 -4.26
N GLU A 78 -16.41 3.57 -3.26
CA GLU A 78 -15.86 3.67 -1.90
C GLU A 78 -14.40 3.24 -1.86
N THR A 79 -13.50 4.21 -1.69
CA THR A 79 -12.05 4.00 -1.64
C THR A 79 -11.39 5.05 -0.75
N PHE A 80 -10.18 4.76 -0.29
CA PHE A 80 -9.38 5.64 0.55
C PHE A 80 -7.91 5.23 0.53
N PHE A 81 -7.04 6.18 0.86
CA PHE A 81 -5.61 5.97 0.89
C PHE A 81 -5.22 4.93 1.92
N PHE A 82 -4.24 4.09 1.56
CA PHE A 82 -3.72 3.02 2.43
C PHE A 82 -4.80 2.05 2.96
N ARG A 83 -5.92 1.90 2.24
CA ARG A 83 -6.90 0.86 2.53
C ARG A 83 -6.25 -0.51 2.47
N HIS A 84 -6.35 -1.30 3.54
CA HIS A 84 -5.67 -2.59 3.69
C HIS A 84 -4.14 -2.46 3.58
N PRO A 85 -3.50 -1.74 4.53
CA PRO A 85 -2.06 -1.45 4.49
C PRO A 85 -1.19 -2.71 4.41
N GLU A 86 -1.66 -3.83 4.95
CA GLU A 86 -0.98 -5.12 4.96
C GLU A 86 -0.57 -5.60 3.55
N GLN A 87 -1.36 -5.31 2.52
CA GLN A 87 -1.06 -5.69 1.14
C GLN A 87 0.07 -4.85 0.55
N PHE A 88 0.13 -3.57 0.91
CA PHE A 88 1.21 -2.68 0.47
C PHE A 88 2.52 -3.00 1.20
N ASP A 89 2.45 -3.43 2.46
CA ASP A 89 3.64 -3.90 3.19
C ASP A 89 4.17 -5.23 2.63
N ALA A 90 3.30 -6.20 2.34
CA ALA A 90 3.71 -7.42 1.64
C ALA A 90 4.37 -7.12 0.29
N LEU A 91 3.80 -6.20 -0.49
CA LEU A 91 4.40 -5.75 -1.74
C LEU A 91 5.79 -5.15 -1.50
N ARG A 92 5.90 -4.17 -0.60
CA ARG A 92 7.12 -3.39 -0.40
C ARG A 92 8.25 -4.21 0.21
N VAL A 93 7.95 -5.03 1.21
CA VAL A 93 8.95 -5.71 2.04
C VAL A 93 9.36 -7.04 1.42
N ASP A 94 8.39 -7.83 0.92
CA ASP A 94 8.68 -9.22 0.54
C ASP A 94 8.84 -9.38 -0.97
N LEU A 95 8.06 -8.62 -1.76
CA LEU A 95 7.92 -8.88 -3.19
C LEU A 95 8.85 -8.00 -4.03
N LEU A 96 8.81 -6.67 -3.83
CA LEU A 96 9.59 -5.71 -4.61
C LEU A 96 11.10 -6.00 -4.66
N PRO A 97 11.79 -6.40 -3.56
CA PRO A 97 13.22 -6.70 -3.63
C PRO A 97 13.57 -7.77 -4.66
N SER A 98 12.71 -8.76 -4.86
CA SER A 98 12.90 -9.81 -5.88
C SER A 98 12.55 -9.34 -7.29
N MET A 99 11.57 -8.45 -7.42
CA MET A 99 11.10 -7.92 -8.70
C MET A 99 12.11 -6.92 -9.28
N VAL A 100 12.72 -6.09 -8.44
CA VAL A 100 13.76 -5.13 -8.82
C VAL A 100 14.94 -5.80 -9.51
N ARG A 101 15.39 -6.95 -8.99
CA ARG A 101 16.50 -7.70 -9.59
C ARG A 101 16.24 -8.13 -11.05
N ARG A 102 14.97 -8.32 -11.42
CA ARG A 102 14.55 -8.67 -12.79
C ARG A 102 14.29 -7.44 -13.66
N ALA A 103 13.86 -6.33 -13.04
CA ALA A 103 13.32 -5.16 -13.72
C ALA A 103 14.36 -4.13 -14.20
N THR A 104 15.66 -4.38 -14.01
CA THR A 104 16.74 -3.43 -14.38
C THR A 104 16.82 -3.13 -15.88
N SER A 105 16.26 -3.98 -16.74
CA SER A 105 16.23 -3.78 -18.21
C SER A 105 14.87 -3.37 -18.79
N THR A 106 13.76 -3.69 -18.12
CA THR A 106 12.39 -3.48 -18.66
C THR A 106 11.56 -2.47 -17.87
N GLY A 107 12.04 -2.05 -16.70
CA GLY A 107 11.24 -1.32 -15.72
C GLY A 107 10.18 -2.20 -15.07
N LEU A 108 9.42 -1.60 -14.15
CA LEU A 108 8.32 -2.23 -13.42
C LEU A 108 6.99 -1.58 -13.82
N ARG A 109 5.99 -2.38 -14.16
CA ARG A 109 4.66 -1.90 -14.55
C ARG A 109 3.59 -2.41 -13.60
N ALA A 110 2.82 -1.48 -13.04
CA ALA A 110 1.75 -1.79 -12.11
C ALA A 110 0.39 -1.38 -12.67
N LEU A 111 -0.65 -2.15 -12.34
CA LEU A 111 -2.05 -1.87 -12.70
C LEU A 111 -2.90 -1.75 -11.43
N SER A 112 -3.64 -0.66 -11.28
CA SER A 112 -4.80 -0.57 -10.39
C SER A 112 -6.07 -0.72 -11.23
N ALA A 113 -6.59 -1.95 -11.27
CA ALA A 113 -7.77 -2.35 -12.00
C ALA A 113 -9.01 -2.14 -11.12
N GLY A 114 -9.79 -1.10 -11.42
CA GLY A 114 -10.90 -0.70 -10.57
C GLY A 114 -10.61 0.50 -9.66
N CYS A 115 -9.75 1.42 -10.11
CA CYS A 115 -9.12 2.43 -9.24
C CYS A 115 -10.06 3.47 -8.59
N ALA A 116 -11.35 3.50 -8.95
CA ALA A 116 -12.33 4.46 -8.46
C ALA A 116 -11.83 5.92 -8.59
N SER A 117 -11.72 6.66 -7.48
CA SER A 117 -11.21 8.05 -7.44
C SER A 117 -9.68 8.16 -7.27
N GLY A 118 -8.94 7.06 -7.45
CA GLY A 118 -7.48 7.08 -7.60
C GLY A 118 -6.67 6.88 -6.31
N GLU A 119 -7.30 6.81 -5.14
CA GLU A 119 -6.61 6.62 -3.86
C GLU A 119 -5.75 5.35 -3.84
N GLU A 120 -6.23 4.24 -4.41
CA GLU A 120 -5.45 3.00 -4.52
C GLU A 120 -4.23 3.17 -5.45
N ALA A 121 -4.43 3.79 -6.61
CA ALA A 121 -3.37 4.00 -7.59
C ALA A 121 -2.25 4.89 -7.03
N TYR A 122 -2.61 5.95 -6.31
CA TYR A 122 -1.65 6.81 -5.64
C TYR A 122 -0.99 6.15 -4.43
N THR A 123 -1.72 5.34 -3.66
CA THR A 123 -1.12 4.53 -2.58
C THR A 123 -0.08 3.56 -3.13
N LEU A 124 -0.39 2.90 -4.25
CA LEU A 124 0.53 2.02 -4.95
C LEU A 124 1.76 2.78 -5.45
N ALA A 125 1.58 3.94 -6.08
CA ALA A 125 2.69 4.79 -6.52
C ALA A 125 3.57 5.26 -5.36
N ILE A 126 2.99 5.66 -4.22
CA ILE A 126 3.74 5.99 -3.00
C ILE A 126 4.53 4.77 -2.51
N THR A 127 3.93 3.58 -2.54
CA THR A 127 4.59 2.34 -2.11
C THR A 127 5.80 1.99 -2.99
N LEU A 128 5.66 2.10 -4.32
CA LEU A 128 6.75 1.91 -5.27
C LEU A 128 7.85 2.96 -5.10
N HIS A 129 7.47 4.23 -4.90
CA HIS A 129 8.42 5.30 -4.64
C HIS A 129 9.22 5.06 -3.34
N ARG A 130 8.54 4.67 -2.25
CA ARG A 130 9.14 4.34 -0.95
C ARG A 130 10.09 3.14 -0.99
N ALA A 131 9.96 2.27 -1.98
CA ALA A 131 10.89 1.18 -2.20
C ALA A 131 12.20 1.63 -2.87
N GLY A 132 12.32 2.90 -3.25
CA GLY A 132 13.54 3.46 -3.85
C GLY A 132 13.83 2.93 -5.24
N LEU A 133 12.81 2.54 -6.02
CA LEU A 133 12.98 1.92 -7.34
C LEU A 133 13.80 2.82 -8.29
N THR A 134 13.48 4.11 -8.33
CA THR A 134 14.19 5.07 -9.18
C THR A 134 15.65 5.24 -8.76
N ALA A 135 15.95 5.22 -7.47
CA ALA A 135 17.32 5.27 -6.97
C ALA A 135 18.12 4.01 -7.31
N GLN A 136 17.44 2.89 -7.56
CA GLN A 136 18.02 1.62 -8.02
C GLN A 136 18.11 1.52 -9.55
N GLY A 137 17.83 2.62 -10.27
CA GLY A 137 17.84 2.64 -11.74
C GLY A 137 16.66 1.91 -12.40
N VAL A 138 15.63 1.55 -11.63
CA VAL A 138 14.43 0.90 -12.17
C VAL A 138 13.37 1.95 -12.48
N ASP A 139 13.01 2.09 -13.76
CA ASP A 139 11.84 2.87 -14.15
C ASP A 139 10.55 2.15 -13.72
N TRP A 140 9.54 2.92 -13.33
CA TRP A 140 8.25 2.36 -12.91
C TRP A 140 7.08 3.27 -13.24
N GLN A 141 5.93 2.67 -13.52
CA GLN A 141 4.68 3.39 -13.77
C GLN A 141 3.47 2.62 -13.22
N VAL A 142 2.47 3.36 -12.77
CA VAL A 142 1.15 2.82 -12.39
C VAL A 142 0.14 3.23 -13.44
N LEU A 143 -0.49 2.25 -14.07
CA LEU A 143 -1.68 2.44 -14.88
C LEU A 143 -2.91 2.17 -14.02
N ALA A 144 -3.90 3.04 -14.08
CA ALA A 144 -5.09 2.97 -13.25
C ALA A 144 -6.32 3.05 -14.14
N VAL A 145 -7.20 2.06 -14.04
CA VAL A 145 -8.37 1.97 -14.93
C VAL A 145 -9.66 1.85 -14.16
N TYR A 146 -10.72 2.46 -14.69
CA TYR A 146 -12.06 2.38 -14.11
C TYR A 146 -13.13 2.62 -15.17
N VAL A 147 -14.34 2.08 -14.95
CA VAL A 147 -15.45 2.21 -15.91
C VAL A 147 -16.14 3.58 -15.84
N ASN A 148 -16.10 4.24 -14.67
CA ASN A 148 -16.76 5.53 -14.45
C ASN A 148 -15.81 6.70 -14.72
N PRO A 149 -15.99 7.46 -15.81
CA PRO A 149 -15.10 8.57 -16.16
C PRO A 149 -15.20 9.75 -15.19
N ALA A 150 -16.32 9.96 -14.49
CA ALA A 150 -16.43 11.02 -13.50
C ALA A 150 -15.53 10.74 -12.29
N ALA A 151 -15.40 9.48 -11.87
CA ALA A 151 -14.45 9.09 -10.84
C ALA A 151 -12.99 9.23 -11.31
N LEU A 152 -12.69 8.89 -12.57
CA LEU A 152 -11.37 9.12 -13.16
C LEU A 152 -11.01 10.60 -13.27
N ALA A 153 -11.98 11.47 -13.58
CA ALA A 153 -11.76 12.91 -13.57
C ALA A 153 -11.37 13.42 -12.17
N ARG A 154 -12.03 12.90 -11.11
CA ARG A 154 -11.62 13.19 -9.72
C ARG A 154 -10.23 12.66 -9.41
N ALA A 155 -9.91 11.45 -9.89
CA ALA A 155 -8.59 10.85 -9.72
C ALA A 155 -7.49 11.70 -10.37
N ALA A 156 -7.70 12.13 -11.61
CA ALA A 156 -6.76 12.98 -12.34
C ALA A 156 -6.60 14.37 -11.72
N ALA A 157 -7.67 14.94 -11.16
CA ALA A 157 -7.61 16.19 -10.41
C ALA A 157 -6.74 16.07 -9.14
N ALA A 158 -6.66 14.87 -8.56
CA ALA A 158 -5.81 14.54 -7.42
C ALA A 158 -6.03 15.45 -6.19
N ARG A 159 -7.29 15.78 -5.90
CA ARG A 159 -7.71 16.61 -4.77
C ARG A 159 -8.58 15.79 -3.83
N TYR A 160 -8.11 15.61 -2.61
CA TYR A 160 -8.66 14.66 -1.66
C TYR A 160 -8.96 15.33 -0.32
N GLY A 161 -10.15 15.07 0.21
CA GLY A 161 -10.54 15.56 1.54
C GLY A 161 -10.18 14.59 2.65
N GLU A 162 -10.56 14.94 3.88
CA GLU A 162 -10.33 14.13 5.08
C GLU A 162 -10.88 12.71 4.94
N TRP A 163 -12.05 12.54 4.32
CA TRP A 163 -12.67 11.22 4.15
C TRP A 163 -11.79 10.25 3.34
N SER A 164 -11.14 10.72 2.28
CA SER A 164 -10.21 9.91 1.48
C SER A 164 -8.93 9.57 2.26
N LEU A 165 -8.55 10.39 3.23
CA LEU A 165 -7.34 10.25 4.06
C LEU A 165 -7.62 9.68 5.46
N ARG A 166 -8.84 9.26 5.77
CA ARG A 166 -9.26 8.84 7.13
C ARG A 166 -8.44 7.71 7.75
N ALA A 167 -7.81 6.88 6.93
CA ALA A 167 -6.92 5.80 7.37
C ALA A 167 -5.43 6.10 7.11
N THR A 168 -5.11 7.33 6.73
CA THR A 168 -3.74 7.78 6.47
C THR A 168 -3.19 8.42 7.74
N PRO A 169 -2.16 7.82 8.38
CA PRO A 169 -1.48 8.42 9.52
C PRO A 169 -1.00 9.85 9.19
N PRO A 170 -1.08 10.79 10.14
CA PRO A 170 -0.65 12.19 9.94
C PRO A 170 0.75 12.31 9.34
N GLU A 171 1.66 11.43 9.74
CA GLU A 171 3.05 11.41 9.29
C GLU A 171 3.15 11.04 7.81
N LEU A 172 2.37 10.05 7.35
CA LEU A 172 2.30 9.72 5.92
C LEU A 172 1.61 10.83 5.12
N ARG A 173 0.63 11.52 5.72
CA ARG A 173 -0.02 12.67 5.09
C ARG A 173 0.97 13.81 4.88
N GLU A 174 1.78 14.15 5.87
CA GLU A 174 2.78 15.22 5.78
C GLU A 174 3.91 14.89 4.80
N LEU A 175 4.33 13.63 4.74
CA LEU A 175 5.39 13.18 3.84
C LEU A 175 4.94 13.15 2.38
N TRP A 176 3.74 12.65 2.09
CA TRP A 176 3.34 12.30 0.72
C TRP A 176 2.31 13.25 0.11
N PHE A 177 1.82 14.22 0.87
CA PHE A 177 0.79 15.15 0.42
C PHE A 177 1.15 16.60 0.72
N ARG A 178 0.49 17.50 0.00
CA ARG A 178 0.50 18.95 0.25
C ARG A 178 -0.92 19.43 0.41
N ALA A 179 -1.16 20.26 1.42
CA ALA A 179 -2.42 20.99 1.52
C ALA A 179 -2.50 21.98 0.35
N VAL A 180 -3.64 21.98 -0.35
CA VAL A 180 -3.93 22.95 -1.42
C VAL A 180 -4.95 23.99 -0.98
N GLU A 181 -5.89 23.58 -0.11
CA GLU A 181 -6.93 24.39 0.53
C GLU A 181 -7.20 23.80 1.93
N PRO A 182 -7.87 24.53 2.83
CA PRO A 182 -8.29 23.98 4.13
C PRO A 182 -9.06 22.66 3.95
N GLY A 183 -8.55 21.59 4.56
CA GLY A 183 -9.18 20.27 4.48
C GLY A 183 -9.03 19.54 3.14
N VAL A 184 -8.21 20.04 2.21
CA VAL A 184 -7.97 19.42 0.89
C VAL A 184 -6.47 19.24 0.64
N TRP A 185 -6.10 18.02 0.27
CA TRP A 185 -4.73 17.62 0.01
C TRP A 185 -4.55 17.07 -1.40
N THR A 186 -3.32 17.16 -1.90
CA THR A 186 -2.89 16.55 -3.17
C THR A 186 -1.61 15.72 -2.96
N PRO A 187 -1.47 14.54 -3.58
CA PRO A 187 -0.21 13.80 -3.55
C PRO A 187 0.93 14.61 -4.17
N LEU A 188 2.18 14.35 -3.77
CA LEU A 188 3.35 15.02 -4.33
C LEU A 188 3.44 14.89 -5.87
N PRO A 189 3.97 15.90 -6.58
CA PRO A 189 4.14 15.85 -8.04
C PRO A 189 4.86 14.59 -8.54
N ALA A 190 5.95 14.21 -7.87
CA ALA A 190 6.74 13.02 -8.21
C ALA A 190 5.95 11.69 -8.10
N ILE A 191 4.85 11.66 -7.34
CA ILE A 191 3.92 10.54 -7.27
C ILE A 191 2.90 10.66 -8.39
N ARG A 192 2.35 11.86 -8.61
CA ARG A 192 1.30 12.11 -9.62
C ARG A 192 1.76 11.80 -11.03
N GLU A 193 2.97 12.20 -11.38
CA GLU A 193 3.58 11.98 -12.70
C GLU A 193 3.78 10.50 -13.04
N ARG A 194 3.75 9.62 -12.04
CA ARG A 194 3.93 8.18 -12.17
C ARG A 194 2.61 7.42 -12.35
N VAL A 195 1.47 8.10 -12.26
CA VAL A 195 0.13 7.49 -12.39
C VAL A 195 -0.56 7.98 -13.64
N ARG A 196 -1.08 7.06 -14.46
CA ARG A 196 -1.91 7.36 -15.63
C ARG A 196 -3.29 6.75 -15.48
N PHE A 197 -4.32 7.50 -15.85
CA PHE A 197 -5.72 7.09 -15.72
C PHE A 197 -6.35 6.84 -17.09
N GLU A 198 -7.05 5.71 -17.27
CA GLU A 198 -7.77 5.38 -18.51
C GLU A 198 -9.17 4.81 -18.24
N PRO A 199 -10.20 5.23 -19.00
CA PRO A 199 -11.53 4.62 -18.90
C PRO A 199 -11.52 3.20 -19.48
N ARG A 200 -11.89 2.20 -18.68
CA ARG A 200 -11.89 0.79 -19.11
C ARG A 200 -12.90 -0.06 -18.34
N GLN A 201 -13.59 -0.92 -19.08
CA GLN A 201 -14.36 -2.05 -18.53
C GLN A 201 -13.46 -3.29 -18.55
N LEU A 202 -13.25 -3.94 -17.39
CA LEU A 202 -12.27 -5.03 -17.26
C LEU A 202 -12.58 -6.26 -18.13
N GLY A 203 -13.87 -6.59 -18.31
CA GLY A 203 -14.30 -7.70 -19.17
C GLY A 203 -14.27 -7.38 -20.67
N GLN A 204 -14.08 -6.12 -21.06
CA GLN A 204 -14.08 -5.74 -22.47
C GLN A 204 -12.75 -6.13 -23.14
N PRO A 205 -12.78 -6.80 -24.31
CA PRO A 205 -11.57 -7.17 -25.02
C PRO A 205 -10.86 -5.92 -25.57
N ASP A 206 -9.54 -5.89 -25.38
CA ASP A 206 -8.63 -4.90 -25.95
C ASP A 206 -7.23 -5.54 -25.98
N ALA A 207 -6.82 -6.04 -27.14
CA ALA A 207 -5.55 -6.76 -27.29
C ALA A 207 -4.32 -5.87 -27.10
N ALA A 208 -4.44 -4.57 -27.40
CA ALA A 208 -3.37 -3.60 -27.18
C ALA A 208 -3.22 -3.27 -25.69
N PHE A 209 -4.34 -3.30 -24.94
CA PHE A 209 -4.27 -3.10 -23.50
C PHE A 209 -3.81 -4.36 -22.76
N TRP A 210 -4.48 -5.48 -23.00
CA TRP A 210 -4.25 -6.77 -22.34
C TRP A 210 -3.14 -7.58 -23.01
N THR A 211 -2.06 -6.90 -23.41
CA THR A 211 -0.88 -7.56 -23.94
C THR A 211 -0.31 -8.52 -22.90
N PRO A 212 0.10 -9.74 -23.29
CA PRO A 212 0.70 -10.70 -22.38
C PRO A 212 1.89 -10.13 -21.62
N ASP A 213 2.02 -10.52 -20.35
CA ASP A 213 3.15 -10.20 -19.48
C ASP A 213 3.43 -8.70 -19.30
N ARG A 214 2.43 -7.85 -19.55
CA ARG A 214 2.55 -6.40 -19.50
C ARG A 214 2.75 -5.84 -18.09
N PHE A 215 2.19 -6.48 -17.06
CA PHE A 215 2.18 -5.98 -15.70
C PHE A 215 2.88 -6.92 -14.74
N ASP A 216 3.77 -6.37 -13.90
CA ASP A 216 4.42 -7.09 -12.81
C ASP A 216 3.52 -7.16 -11.57
N ILE A 217 2.72 -6.12 -11.36
CA ILE A 217 1.87 -5.93 -10.18
C ILE A 217 0.47 -5.57 -10.66
N ILE A 218 -0.53 -6.28 -10.16
CA ILE A 218 -1.93 -5.94 -10.40
C ILE A 218 -2.64 -5.85 -9.05
N PHE A 219 -3.30 -4.74 -8.80
CA PHE A 219 -4.30 -4.58 -7.75
C PHE A 219 -5.67 -4.57 -8.42
N CYS A 220 -6.54 -5.52 -8.06
CA CYS A 220 -7.92 -5.58 -8.52
C CYS A 220 -8.81 -5.85 -7.31
N ARG A 221 -8.95 -4.82 -6.46
CA ARG A 221 -9.56 -4.97 -5.13
C ARG A 221 -10.94 -4.36 -5.08
N ASN A 222 -11.85 -5.11 -4.48
CA ASN A 222 -13.24 -4.75 -4.28
C ASN A 222 -13.99 -4.41 -5.58
N VAL A 223 -13.76 -5.20 -6.64
CA VAL A 223 -14.27 -4.94 -7.99
C VAL A 223 -14.99 -6.15 -8.56
N LEU A 224 -14.36 -7.33 -8.49
CA LEU A 224 -14.84 -8.57 -9.10
C LEU A 224 -16.21 -8.98 -8.56
N MET A 225 -16.51 -8.64 -7.30
CA MET A 225 -17.80 -8.93 -6.66
C MET A 225 -19.01 -8.25 -7.33
N TYR A 226 -18.79 -7.20 -8.14
CA TYR A 226 -19.84 -6.48 -8.85
C TYR A 226 -20.00 -6.90 -10.30
N LEU A 227 -19.11 -7.75 -10.83
CA LEU A 227 -19.10 -8.11 -12.24
C LEU A 227 -20.13 -9.20 -12.54
N ALA A 228 -20.82 -9.05 -13.67
CA ALA A 228 -21.66 -10.11 -14.22
C ALA A 228 -20.82 -11.35 -14.57
N PRO A 229 -21.37 -12.58 -14.55
CA PRO A 229 -20.57 -13.80 -14.64
C PRO A 229 -19.70 -13.90 -15.90
N THR A 230 -20.18 -13.38 -17.04
CA THR A 230 -19.42 -13.29 -18.28
C THR A 230 -18.25 -12.31 -18.18
N ALA A 231 -18.53 -11.10 -17.69
CA ALA A 231 -17.53 -10.05 -17.49
C ALA A 231 -16.49 -10.44 -16.43
N LEU A 232 -16.89 -11.17 -15.38
CA LEU A 232 -15.99 -11.70 -14.35
C LEU A 232 -14.97 -12.67 -14.96
N ARG A 233 -15.44 -13.68 -15.72
CA ARG A 233 -14.54 -14.64 -16.38
C ARG A 233 -13.57 -13.95 -17.33
N GLN A 234 -14.08 -13.03 -18.15
CA GLN A 234 -13.24 -12.25 -19.07
C GLN A 234 -12.24 -11.37 -18.33
N ALA A 235 -12.65 -10.69 -17.26
CA ALA A 235 -11.74 -9.89 -16.44
C ALA A 235 -10.63 -10.75 -15.83
N ILE A 236 -10.96 -11.93 -15.30
CA ILE A 236 -9.95 -12.88 -14.77
C ILE A 236 -9.00 -13.29 -15.89
N GLN A 237 -9.50 -13.70 -17.06
CA GLN A 237 -8.66 -14.06 -18.21
C GLN A 237 -7.70 -12.94 -18.61
N HIS A 238 -8.20 -11.71 -18.70
CA HIS A 238 -7.41 -10.53 -19.05
C HIS A 238 -6.35 -10.20 -18.00
N LEU A 239 -6.73 -10.12 -16.72
CA LEU A 239 -5.81 -9.77 -15.63
C LEU A 239 -4.70 -10.81 -15.49
N VAL A 240 -5.05 -12.08 -15.60
CA VAL A 240 -4.12 -13.19 -15.45
C VAL A 240 -3.22 -13.32 -16.67
N GLY A 241 -3.75 -13.15 -17.88
CA GLY A 241 -2.96 -13.20 -19.12
C GLY A 241 -1.97 -12.03 -19.24
N ALA A 242 -2.32 -10.86 -18.72
CA ALA A 242 -1.46 -9.68 -18.73
C ALA A 242 -0.44 -9.64 -17.58
N LEU A 243 -0.52 -10.56 -16.60
CA LEU A 243 0.38 -10.60 -15.45
C LEU A 243 1.68 -11.33 -15.81
N ALA A 244 2.84 -10.68 -15.70
CA ALA A 244 4.13 -11.26 -16.03
C ALA A 244 4.48 -12.51 -15.18
N PRO A 245 5.35 -13.41 -15.67
CA PRO A 245 5.87 -14.51 -14.86
C PRO A 245 6.53 -14.01 -13.57
N GLY A 246 6.16 -14.61 -12.44
CA GLY A 246 6.61 -14.13 -11.12
C GLY A 246 5.95 -12.83 -10.66
N GLY A 247 4.99 -12.30 -11.42
CA GLY A 247 4.15 -11.16 -11.07
C GLY A 247 3.10 -11.50 -10.00
N VAL A 248 2.53 -10.47 -9.41
CA VAL A 248 1.62 -10.58 -8.26
C VAL A 248 0.28 -9.89 -8.51
N LEU A 249 -0.79 -10.52 -8.05
CA LEU A 249 -2.17 -10.05 -8.12
C LEU A 249 -2.78 -9.98 -6.71
N PHE A 250 -3.17 -8.77 -6.30
CA PHE A 250 -3.87 -8.50 -5.05
C PHE A 250 -5.37 -8.32 -5.31
N LEU A 251 -6.20 -8.97 -4.50
CA LEU A 251 -7.66 -8.85 -4.51
C LEU A 251 -8.16 -8.29 -3.17
N GLY A 252 -9.42 -7.88 -3.09
CA GLY A 252 -10.04 -7.52 -1.83
C GLY A 252 -10.33 -8.75 -0.95
N HIS A 253 -10.49 -8.54 0.36
CA HIS A 253 -10.63 -9.63 1.34
C HIS A 253 -11.81 -10.57 1.11
N ALA A 254 -12.86 -10.09 0.44
CA ALA A 254 -14.05 -10.89 0.11
C ALA A 254 -13.94 -11.59 -1.26
N GLU A 255 -12.84 -11.43 -1.98
CA GLU A 255 -12.67 -11.90 -3.35
C GLU A 255 -11.62 -13.02 -3.42
N THR A 256 -11.86 -13.98 -4.30
CA THR A 256 -10.97 -15.14 -4.46
C THR A 256 -11.05 -15.69 -5.88
N LEU A 257 -9.92 -16.19 -6.38
CA LEU A 257 -9.83 -16.94 -7.64
C LEU A 257 -9.78 -18.45 -7.41
N ARG A 258 -9.96 -18.92 -6.17
CA ARG A 258 -10.05 -20.35 -5.90
C ARG A 258 -11.22 -20.94 -6.68
N GLY A 259 -10.97 -22.03 -7.40
CA GLY A 259 -11.98 -22.68 -8.25
C GLY A 259 -12.21 -22.01 -9.60
N GLN A 260 -11.46 -20.96 -9.96
CA GLN A 260 -11.51 -20.35 -11.29
C GLN A 260 -10.48 -21.04 -12.18
N SER A 261 -10.95 -21.73 -13.23
CA SER A 261 -10.09 -22.55 -14.10
C SER A 261 -9.04 -21.72 -14.82
N GLU A 262 -9.33 -20.46 -15.16
CA GLU A 262 -8.40 -19.59 -15.87
C GLU A 262 -7.23 -19.14 -15.00
N ALA A 263 -7.47 -18.92 -13.70
CA ALA A 263 -6.42 -18.62 -12.74
C ALA A 263 -5.50 -19.84 -12.51
N GLN A 264 -6.08 -21.04 -12.46
CA GLN A 264 -5.33 -22.30 -12.32
C GLN A 264 -4.49 -22.59 -13.56
N ALA A 265 -5.09 -22.45 -14.76
CA ALA A 265 -4.42 -22.70 -16.04
C ALA A 265 -3.21 -21.78 -16.25
N ALA A 266 -3.23 -20.57 -15.69
CA ALA A 266 -2.13 -19.63 -15.79
C ALA A 266 -1.04 -19.81 -14.71
N GLY A 267 -1.17 -20.80 -13.82
CA GLY A 267 -0.21 -21.07 -12.76
C GLY A 267 -0.25 -20.04 -11.63
N LEU A 268 -1.42 -19.48 -11.30
CA LEU A 268 -1.54 -18.63 -10.12
C LEU A 268 -1.55 -19.47 -8.84
N THR A 269 -0.61 -19.18 -7.96
CA THR A 269 -0.54 -19.76 -6.61
C THR A 269 -0.96 -18.74 -5.57
N LEU A 270 -1.82 -19.15 -4.65
CA LEU A 270 -2.18 -18.31 -3.51
C LEU A 270 -1.03 -18.29 -2.50
N ARG A 271 -0.65 -17.09 -2.05
CA ARG A 271 0.38 -16.84 -1.06
C ARG A 271 -0.19 -15.98 0.07
N GLN A 272 0.49 -16.02 1.21
CA GLN A 272 0.15 -15.24 2.39
C GLN A 272 1.39 -14.59 2.97
N ALA A 273 1.31 -13.30 3.26
CA ALA A 273 2.34 -12.56 3.99
C ALA A 273 1.71 -11.33 4.65
N HIS A 274 2.29 -10.85 5.76
CA HIS A 274 1.79 -9.69 6.52
C HIS A 274 0.30 -9.76 6.89
N GLY A 275 -0.26 -10.96 7.08
CA GLY A 275 -1.69 -11.13 7.37
C GLY A 275 -2.63 -10.94 6.17
N CYS A 276 -2.10 -10.79 4.96
CA CYS A 276 -2.89 -10.68 3.73
C CYS A 276 -2.68 -11.87 2.79
N PHE A 277 -3.61 -12.04 1.85
CA PHE A 277 -3.50 -12.99 0.76
C PHE A 277 -3.28 -12.28 -0.58
N PHE A 278 -2.49 -12.91 -1.45
CA PHE A 278 -2.28 -12.47 -2.82
C PHE A 278 -1.96 -13.67 -3.72
N TYR A 279 -2.16 -13.52 -5.01
CA TYR A 279 -1.79 -14.52 -6.00
C TYR A 279 -0.43 -14.19 -6.61
N ARG A 280 0.39 -15.20 -6.86
CA ARG A 280 1.64 -15.07 -7.61
C ARG A 280 1.62 -16.01 -8.80
N ARG A 281 1.91 -15.49 -9.99
CA ARG A 281 2.09 -16.32 -11.18
C ARG A 281 3.40 -17.06 -11.09
N GLU A 282 3.36 -18.38 -11.27
CA GLU A 282 4.58 -19.18 -11.38
C GLU A 282 5.44 -18.69 -12.56
N GLY A 283 6.74 -18.67 -12.34
CA GLY A 283 7.74 -18.14 -13.26
C GLY A 283 9.12 -18.39 -12.67
N ALA A 284 10.15 -18.51 -13.52
CA ALA A 284 11.48 -19.02 -13.20
C ALA A 284 11.93 -18.67 -11.77
N ASP A 285 12.08 -19.70 -10.95
CA ASP A 285 12.68 -19.60 -9.63
C ASP A 285 14.06 -18.97 -9.77
N VAL A 286 14.19 -17.74 -9.30
CA VAL A 286 15.50 -17.28 -8.83
C VAL A 286 15.49 -17.61 -7.35
N ALA A 287 16.29 -18.62 -7.00
CA ALA A 287 16.64 -18.94 -5.63
C ALA A 287 16.89 -17.66 -4.81
N PRO A 288 16.64 -17.67 -3.49
CA PRO A 288 17.03 -16.56 -2.63
C PRO A 288 18.57 -16.48 -2.60
N ALA A 289 19.15 -15.66 -3.49
CA ALA A 289 20.54 -15.25 -3.41
C ALA A 289 20.58 -13.82 -2.85
N TRP A 290 20.54 -13.74 -1.52
CA TRP A 290 21.28 -12.73 -0.76
C TRP A 290 22.67 -13.32 -0.48
N PRO A 291 23.79 -12.58 -0.47
CA PRO A 291 23.93 -11.13 -0.30
C PRO A 291 24.68 -10.42 -1.44
N PHE A 292 24.22 -9.24 -1.85
CA PHE A 292 25.17 -8.16 -2.17
C PHE A 292 24.69 -6.86 -1.52
N PRO A 293 25.61 -6.11 -0.89
CA PRO A 293 25.33 -4.81 -0.31
C PRO A 293 24.86 -3.83 -1.39
N TRP A 294 23.95 -2.96 -0.98
CA TRP A 294 23.48 -1.83 -1.77
C TRP A 294 24.65 -1.01 -2.32
N PRO A 295 24.74 -0.75 -3.64
CA PRO A 295 25.70 0.21 -4.15
C PRO A 295 25.33 1.60 -3.65
N ALA A 296 26.27 2.25 -2.96
CA ALA A 296 26.14 3.65 -2.57
C ALA A 296 25.73 4.50 -3.79
N PRO A 297 24.88 5.53 -3.61
CA PRO A 297 24.57 6.45 -4.71
C PRO A 297 25.88 7.01 -5.27
N ALA A 298 25.99 7.03 -6.61
CA ALA A 298 27.16 7.61 -7.27
C ALA A 298 27.35 9.06 -6.78
N PRO A 299 28.56 9.49 -6.42
CA PRO A 299 28.80 10.86 -6.02
C PRO A 299 28.46 11.79 -7.19
N GLU A 300 27.62 12.79 -6.94
CA GLU A 300 27.43 13.90 -7.87
C GLU A 300 28.77 14.60 -8.14
N PRO A 301 29.03 15.08 -9.36
CA PRO A 301 30.26 15.78 -9.66
C PRO A 301 30.36 17.04 -8.80
N ALA A 302 31.36 17.05 -7.92
CA ALA A 302 31.65 18.16 -7.03
C ALA A 302 31.92 19.43 -7.84
N THR A 303 31.04 20.42 -7.70
CA THR A 303 31.39 21.80 -8.02
C THR A 303 32.27 22.31 -6.89
N ALA A 304 33.54 22.56 -7.23
CA ALA A 304 34.51 23.11 -6.31
C ALA A 304 34.06 24.50 -5.86
N SER A 305 33.91 24.69 -4.55
CA SER A 305 34.04 25.99 -3.92
C SER A 305 34.91 25.86 -2.67
N LEU A 306 35.86 26.77 -2.55
CA LEU A 306 36.90 26.79 -1.54
C LEU A 306 36.40 27.35 -0.20
N ALA A 307 36.86 26.70 0.88
CA ALA A 307 37.21 27.22 2.22
C ALA A 307 36.36 26.73 3.43
N HIS A 308 37.13 26.29 4.45
CA HIS A 308 36.81 25.66 5.74
C HIS A 308 36.72 24.12 5.70
N GLY A 309 37.56 23.46 6.51
CA GLY A 309 37.88 22.04 6.35
C GLY A 309 36.75 21.08 6.78
N PRO A 310 36.41 20.05 5.98
CA PRO A 310 35.23 19.19 6.20
C PRO A 310 35.33 18.26 7.44
N ALA A 311 36.53 17.99 7.94
CA ALA A 311 36.72 17.05 9.05
C ALA A 311 36.31 17.63 10.42
N PHE A 312 36.48 18.94 10.65
CA PHE A 312 36.11 19.57 11.92
C PHE A 312 34.59 19.82 12.00
N GLU A 313 33.97 20.22 10.89
CA GLU A 313 32.53 20.43 10.80
C GLU A 313 31.74 19.12 10.93
N ALA A 314 32.20 18.02 10.32
CA ALA A 314 31.57 16.70 10.45
C ALA A 314 31.63 16.16 11.90
N ALA A 315 32.76 16.35 12.59
CA ALA A 315 32.91 15.96 14.00
C ALA A 315 32.13 16.86 14.97
N SER A 316 31.86 18.10 14.59
CA SER A 316 30.98 19.02 15.35
C SER A 316 29.50 18.68 15.14
N ALA A 317 29.09 18.42 13.90
CA ALA A 317 27.73 18.02 13.55
C ALA A 317 27.35 16.69 14.20
N HIS A 318 28.24 15.69 14.16
CA HIS A 318 27.99 14.40 14.80
C HIS A 318 27.77 14.51 16.33
N ARG A 319 28.50 15.41 17.00
CA ARG A 319 28.31 15.68 18.44
C ARG A 319 27.00 16.41 18.72
N ALA A 320 26.58 17.31 17.84
CA ALA A 320 25.30 17.99 17.98
C ALA A 320 24.11 17.01 17.79
N ASP A 321 24.21 16.10 16.82
CA ASP A 321 23.19 15.10 16.57
C ASP A 321 23.06 14.07 17.71
N GLN A 322 24.18 13.66 18.30
CA GLN A 322 24.20 12.79 19.48
C GLN A 322 23.53 13.48 20.70
N ALA A 323 23.83 14.76 20.94
CA ALA A 323 23.21 15.52 22.02
C ALA A 323 21.69 15.66 21.86
N LEU A 324 21.23 15.84 20.61
CA LEU A 324 19.80 15.92 20.30
C LEU A 324 19.09 14.57 20.43
N LEU A 325 19.78 13.45 20.18
CA LEU A 325 19.25 12.11 20.49
C LEU A 325 19.11 11.91 22.00
N ASP A 326 20.11 12.33 22.78
CA ASP A 326 20.07 12.23 24.25
C ASP A 326 18.93 13.09 24.82
N GLU A 327 18.71 14.30 24.27
CA GLU A 327 17.55 15.14 24.61
C GLU A 327 16.23 14.44 24.27
N ALA A 328 16.11 13.88 23.07
CA ALA A 328 14.90 13.16 22.65
C ALA A 328 14.60 11.97 23.56
N LEU A 329 15.64 11.22 23.97
CA LEU A 329 15.52 10.10 24.88
C LEU A 329 14.97 10.53 26.24
N LEU A 330 15.55 11.58 26.84
CA LEU A 330 15.08 12.12 28.12
C LEU A 330 13.63 12.58 28.07
N LEU A 331 13.19 13.19 26.96
CA LEU A 331 11.80 13.59 26.75
C LEU A 331 10.86 12.39 26.71
N VAL A 332 11.23 11.32 26.00
CA VAL A 332 10.44 10.08 25.94
C VAL A 332 10.38 9.41 27.32
N GLU A 333 11.51 9.30 28.03
CA GLU A 333 11.57 8.71 29.37
C GLU A 333 10.78 9.52 30.42
N ALA A 334 10.74 10.85 30.28
CA ALA A 334 9.92 11.73 31.09
C ALA A 334 8.41 11.68 30.76
N GLY A 335 8.01 10.86 29.79
CA GLY A 335 6.62 10.74 29.32
C GLY A 335 6.17 11.91 28.43
N GLN A 336 7.07 12.82 28.05
CA GLN A 336 6.83 13.92 27.10
C GLN A 336 6.95 13.41 25.66
N ILE A 337 6.10 12.44 25.31
CA ILE A 337 6.24 11.65 24.09
C ILE A 337 6.22 12.52 22.81
N GLU A 338 5.33 13.51 22.73
CA GLU A 338 5.21 14.38 21.54
C GLU A 338 6.43 15.30 21.37
N ASP A 339 7.05 15.74 22.47
CA ASP A 339 8.29 16.53 22.42
C ASP A 339 9.47 15.66 21.99
N GLY A 340 9.56 14.44 22.55
CA GLY A 340 10.57 13.46 22.16
C GLY A 340 10.48 13.08 20.67
N LEU A 341 9.27 12.85 20.15
CA LEU A 341 9.06 12.56 18.73
C LEU A 341 9.40 13.74 17.83
N ARG A 342 9.11 14.97 18.24
CA ARG A 342 9.53 16.19 17.52
C ARG A 342 11.05 16.35 17.51
N ALA A 343 11.73 16.04 18.60
CA ALA A 343 13.19 16.01 18.66
C ALA A 343 13.76 14.93 17.73
N CYS A 344 13.19 13.72 17.72
CA CYS A 344 13.54 12.66 16.78
C CYS A 344 13.40 13.09 15.31
N ALA A 345 12.33 13.81 14.95
CA ALA A 345 12.09 14.24 13.57
C ALA A 345 13.21 15.17 13.04
N ARG A 346 13.83 15.96 13.91
CA ARG A 346 14.96 16.84 13.54
C ARG A 346 16.23 16.06 13.19
N LEU A 347 16.35 14.82 13.66
CA LEU A 347 17.50 13.94 13.41
C LEU A 347 17.37 13.13 12.11
N ILE A 348 16.20 13.09 11.48
CA ILE A 348 15.97 12.33 10.24
C ILE A 348 16.30 13.22 9.04
N ALA A 349 17.60 13.42 8.80
CA ALA A 349 18.12 14.04 7.59
C ALA A 349 18.83 12.99 6.70
N PRO A 350 18.89 13.17 5.37
CA PRO A 350 19.61 12.27 4.48
C PRO A 350 21.09 12.08 4.84
N GLN A 351 21.68 13.09 5.49
CA GLN A 351 23.08 13.15 5.88
C GLN A 351 23.37 12.44 7.22
N THR A 352 22.34 12.10 7.99
CA THR A 352 22.49 11.50 9.33
C THR A 352 23.12 10.10 9.21
N PRO A 353 24.14 9.73 10.01
CA PRO A 353 24.72 8.38 9.98
C PRO A 353 23.68 7.28 10.18
N ALA A 354 23.83 6.15 9.47
CA ALA A 354 22.85 5.05 9.51
C ALA A 354 22.65 4.48 10.92
N ALA A 355 23.73 4.38 11.71
CA ALA A 355 23.68 3.95 13.11
C ALA A 355 22.81 4.89 13.97
N LEU A 356 22.96 6.20 13.80
CA LEU A 356 22.16 7.19 14.51
C LEU A 356 20.69 7.18 14.05
N GLN A 357 20.43 7.00 12.75
CA GLN A 357 19.07 6.83 12.25
C GLN A 357 18.40 5.56 12.85
N ALA A 358 19.16 4.49 13.07
CA ALA A 358 18.66 3.28 13.70
C ALA A 358 18.26 3.53 15.17
N GLU A 359 19.07 4.29 15.90
CA GLU A 359 18.80 4.71 17.29
C GLU A 359 17.57 5.62 17.39
N VAL A 360 17.41 6.57 16.47
CA VAL A 360 16.21 7.43 16.39
C VAL A 360 14.96 6.60 16.09
N LEU A 361 15.03 5.67 15.15
CA LEU A 361 13.92 4.76 14.82
C LEU A 361 13.55 3.88 16.02
N PHE A 362 14.55 3.38 16.75
CA PHE A 362 14.31 2.57 17.95
C PHE A 362 13.64 3.39 19.04
N LEU A 363 14.09 4.63 19.29
CA LEU A 363 13.48 5.54 20.25
C LEU A 363 12.02 5.88 19.88
N GLN A 364 11.73 6.10 18.59
CA GLN A 364 10.35 6.24 18.10
C GLN A 364 9.52 4.98 18.38
N GLY A 365 10.12 3.79 18.24
CA GLY A 365 9.47 2.53 18.61
C GLY A 365 9.10 2.47 20.08
N LEU A 366 10.02 2.83 20.98
CA LEU A 366 9.76 2.92 22.43
C LEU A 366 8.64 3.92 22.75
N ALA A 367 8.69 5.11 22.15
CA ALA A 367 7.64 6.13 22.28
C ALA A 367 6.25 5.60 21.87
N MET A 368 6.16 4.80 20.81
CA MET A 368 4.89 4.19 20.39
C MET A 368 4.41 3.10 21.35
N GLU A 369 5.33 2.35 21.98
CA GLU A 369 4.96 1.38 23.01
C GLU A 369 4.37 2.06 24.25
N GLU A 370 4.95 3.17 24.70
CA GLU A 370 4.41 3.98 25.82
C GLU A 370 3.00 4.52 25.51
N ARG A 371 2.72 4.83 24.24
CA ARG A 371 1.37 5.24 23.78
C ARG A 371 0.40 4.07 23.63
N GLY A 372 0.83 2.83 23.83
CA GLY A 372 0.03 1.63 23.55
C GLY A 372 -0.19 1.36 22.05
N GLN A 373 0.51 2.06 21.16
CA GLN A 373 0.40 1.89 19.70
C GLN A 373 1.31 0.75 19.20
N LEU A 374 1.00 -0.48 19.63
CA LEU A 374 1.85 -1.65 19.41
C LEU A 374 2.19 -1.96 17.93
N PRO A 375 1.27 -1.78 16.96
CA PRO A 375 1.61 -1.98 15.54
C PRO A 375 2.61 -0.93 15.02
N ALA A 376 2.51 0.32 15.47
CA ALA A 376 3.43 1.38 15.10
C ALA A 376 4.82 1.14 15.72
N ALA A 377 4.86 0.74 16.99
CA ALA A 377 6.08 0.34 17.67
C ALA A 377 6.83 -0.77 16.93
N GLU A 378 6.10 -1.82 16.53
CA GLU A 378 6.67 -2.93 15.77
C GLU A 378 7.26 -2.46 14.44
N TRP A 379 6.56 -1.60 13.70
CA TRP A 379 7.07 -1.02 12.46
C TRP A 379 8.39 -0.29 12.67
N HIS A 380 8.47 0.55 13.71
CA HIS A 380 9.68 1.31 14.04
C HIS A 380 10.85 0.39 14.44
N HIS A 381 10.60 -0.64 15.26
CA HIS A 381 11.63 -1.62 15.64
C HIS A 381 12.13 -2.44 14.45
N GLN A 382 11.24 -2.86 13.55
CA GLN A 382 11.63 -3.52 12.31
C GLN A 382 12.52 -2.62 11.44
N ARG A 383 12.21 -1.31 11.37
CA ARG A 383 13.03 -0.35 10.63
C ARG A 383 14.37 -0.08 11.31
N ALA A 384 14.43 0.00 12.63
CA ALA A 384 15.67 0.15 13.38
C ALA A 384 16.60 -1.05 13.14
N ALA A 385 16.09 -2.27 13.27
CA ALA A 385 16.83 -3.51 12.97
C ALA A 385 17.30 -3.57 11.51
N ALA A 386 16.47 -3.10 10.56
CA ALA A 386 16.84 -3.06 9.15
C ALA A 386 17.87 -1.97 8.83
N LYS A 387 17.93 -0.91 9.63
CA LYS A 387 18.85 0.22 9.45
C LYS A 387 20.24 -0.09 10.00
N ASP A 388 20.30 -0.83 11.10
CA ASP A 388 21.52 -1.34 11.70
C ASP A 388 21.35 -2.80 12.15
N ALA A 389 21.96 -3.71 11.38
CA ALA A 389 21.87 -5.15 11.62
C ALA A 389 22.64 -5.61 12.88
N ALA A 390 23.53 -4.77 13.43
CA ALA A 390 24.23 -5.06 14.68
C ALA A 390 23.43 -4.61 15.92
N PHE A 391 22.32 -3.88 15.74
CA PHE A 391 21.55 -3.34 16.85
C PHE A 391 20.63 -4.41 17.47
N ALA A 392 20.97 -4.85 18.69
CA ALA A 392 20.33 -5.96 19.37
C ALA A 392 18.95 -5.60 19.96
N LEU A 393 18.79 -4.38 20.49
CA LEU A 393 17.61 -3.98 21.26
C LEU A 393 16.29 -3.95 20.45
N PRO A 394 16.27 -3.55 19.16
CA PRO A 394 15.07 -3.71 18.34
C PRO A 394 14.56 -5.15 18.28
N HIS A 395 15.46 -6.13 18.15
CA HIS A 395 15.08 -7.56 18.14
C HIS A 395 14.54 -8.02 19.49
N LEU A 396 15.09 -7.49 20.60
CA LEU A 396 14.57 -7.76 21.94
C LEU A 396 13.11 -7.25 22.04
N ARG A 397 12.84 -6.00 21.66
CA ARG A 397 11.48 -5.43 21.71
C ARG A 397 10.50 -6.17 20.80
N LEU A 398 10.89 -6.50 19.58
CA LEU A 398 10.07 -7.31 18.67
C LEU A 398 9.75 -8.69 19.26
N GLY A 399 10.73 -9.32 19.91
CA GLY A 399 10.55 -10.58 20.60
C GLY A 399 9.51 -10.52 21.73
N LEU A 400 9.62 -9.49 22.58
CA LEU A 400 8.68 -9.25 23.69
C LEU A 400 7.27 -8.89 23.20
N LEU A 401 7.15 -8.07 22.15
CA LEU A 401 5.87 -7.72 21.53
C LEU A 401 5.19 -8.94 20.92
N ALA A 402 5.93 -9.78 20.19
CA ALA A 402 5.41 -11.03 19.63
C ALA A 402 4.95 -11.99 20.74
N ARG A 403 5.69 -12.06 21.86
CA ARG A 403 5.31 -12.87 23.02
C ARG A 403 3.99 -12.42 23.62
N ARG A 404 3.78 -11.11 23.82
CA ARG A 404 2.52 -10.54 24.33
C ARG A 404 1.31 -10.90 23.45
N ARG A 405 1.51 -11.11 22.15
CA ARG A 405 0.46 -11.51 21.20
C ARG A 405 0.25 -13.03 21.10
N GLY A 406 1.05 -13.82 21.81
CA GLY A 406 1.01 -15.29 21.72
C GLY A 406 1.74 -15.86 20.49
N GLU A 407 2.53 -15.06 19.77
CA GLU A 407 3.27 -15.47 18.58
C GLU A 407 4.61 -16.14 18.95
N ILE A 408 4.53 -17.32 19.54
CA ILE A 408 5.66 -18.03 20.17
C ILE A 408 6.87 -18.22 19.23
N VAL A 409 6.62 -18.58 17.97
CA VAL A 409 7.68 -18.84 16.99
C VAL A 409 8.40 -17.55 16.60
N ALA A 410 7.65 -16.46 16.40
CA ALA A 410 8.21 -15.15 16.06
C ALA A 410 9.00 -14.59 17.25
N ALA A 411 8.44 -14.67 18.47
CA ALA A 411 9.10 -14.27 19.70
C ALA A 411 10.45 -14.97 19.85
N ARG A 412 10.50 -16.30 19.72
CA ARG A 412 11.75 -17.07 19.83
C ARG A 412 12.77 -16.72 18.75
N ARG A 413 12.33 -16.40 17.54
CA ARG A 413 13.23 -16.01 16.45
C ARG A 413 13.93 -14.69 16.78
N GLU A 414 13.15 -13.67 17.17
CA GLU A 414 13.71 -12.35 17.44
C GLU A 414 14.53 -12.33 18.74
N LEU A 415 14.09 -13.01 19.80
CA LEU A 415 14.87 -13.10 21.05
C LEU A 415 16.21 -13.83 20.86
N ARG A 416 16.29 -14.84 19.98
CA ARG A 416 17.57 -15.49 19.65
C ARG A 416 18.51 -14.57 18.88
N ARG A 417 17.97 -13.73 17.98
CA ARG A 417 18.76 -12.72 17.27
C ARG A 417 19.27 -11.68 18.25
N ALA A 418 18.41 -11.16 19.12
CA ALA A 418 18.82 -10.25 20.19
C ALA A 418 19.94 -10.87 21.05
N LEU A 419 19.78 -12.12 21.49
CA LEU A 419 20.78 -12.81 22.29
C LEU A 419 22.14 -12.95 21.59
N ALA A 420 22.15 -13.21 20.28
CA ALA A 420 23.38 -13.32 19.49
C ALA A 420 24.07 -11.97 19.28
N LEU A 421 23.30 -10.89 19.15
CA LEU A 421 23.82 -9.54 18.92
C LEU A 421 24.26 -8.84 20.21
N LEU A 422 23.66 -9.17 21.35
CA LEU A 422 23.96 -8.54 22.64
C LEU A 422 25.43 -8.68 23.06
N ASP A 423 26.13 -9.72 22.61
CA ASP A 423 27.55 -9.93 22.89
C ASP A 423 28.43 -8.79 22.36
N ASP A 424 28.12 -8.29 21.17
CA ASP A 424 28.87 -7.23 20.49
C ASP A 424 28.18 -5.85 20.60
N GLU A 425 27.08 -5.76 21.35
CA GLU A 425 26.32 -4.51 21.48
C GLU A 425 27.13 -3.41 22.20
N SER A 426 27.07 -2.19 21.68
CA SER A 426 27.89 -1.09 22.18
C SER A 426 27.48 -0.67 23.61
N PRO A 427 28.45 -0.35 24.49
CA PRO A 427 28.15 0.14 25.84
C PRO A 427 27.32 1.43 25.84
N GLU A 428 27.45 2.28 24.82
CA GLU A 428 26.68 3.51 24.68
C GLU A 428 25.20 3.22 24.43
N ARG A 429 24.88 2.30 23.51
CA ARG A 429 23.49 1.88 23.29
C ARG A 429 22.88 1.20 24.49
N LEU A 430 23.65 0.36 25.18
CA LEU A 430 23.17 -0.26 26.42
C LEU A 430 22.85 0.79 27.48
N ARG A 431 23.69 1.82 27.64
CA ARG A 431 23.40 2.93 28.56
C ARG A 431 22.15 3.71 28.18
N ARG A 432 21.95 4.01 26.90
CA ARG A 432 20.79 4.79 26.41
C ARG A 432 19.48 4.01 26.45
N PHE A 433 19.53 2.77 26.01
CA PHE A 433 18.34 2.04 25.60
C PHE A 433 18.14 0.73 26.37
N GLY A 434 19.12 0.33 27.19
CA GLY A 434 19.05 -0.86 28.02
C GLY A 434 18.08 -0.74 29.20
N GLY A 435 17.50 0.45 29.46
CA GLY A 435 16.52 0.64 30.54
C GLY A 435 17.09 0.38 31.94
N GLY A 436 18.40 0.67 32.12
CA GLY A 436 19.12 0.42 33.37
C GLY A 436 19.64 -1.01 33.55
N PHE A 437 19.38 -1.91 32.58
CA PHE A 437 19.89 -3.28 32.59
C PHE A 437 21.25 -3.37 31.90
N GLU A 438 22.16 -4.14 32.51
CA GLU A 438 23.44 -4.45 31.91
C GLU A 438 23.29 -5.53 30.84
N ARG A 439 24.33 -5.70 30.00
CA ARG A 439 24.34 -6.70 28.92
C ARG A 439 23.91 -8.08 29.41
N ASP A 440 24.47 -8.55 30.53
CA ASP A 440 24.19 -9.89 31.05
C ASP A 440 22.76 -10.06 31.55
N ASP A 441 22.13 -8.99 32.03
CA ASP A 441 20.73 -8.98 32.45
C ASP A 441 19.80 -9.12 31.24
N LEU A 442 20.05 -8.35 30.18
CA LEU A 442 19.29 -8.44 28.92
C LEU A 442 19.45 -9.82 28.27
N ARG A 443 20.64 -10.42 28.36
CA ARG A 443 20.86 -11.79 27.88
C ARG A 443 20.10 -12.81 28.71
N ARG A 444 20.04 -12.63 30.04
CA ARG A 444 19.26 -13.49 30.93
C ARG A 444 17.78 -13.39 30.59
N LEU A 445 17.25 -12.17 30.44
CA LEU A 445 15.88 -11.91 30.00
C LEU A 445 15.56 -12.63 28.68
N CYS A 446 16.42 -12.51 27.66
CA CYS A 446 16.24 -13.23 26.40
C CYS A 446 16.17 -14.75 26.61
N ARG A 447 17.04 -15.33 27.44
CA ARG A 447 17.05 -16.78 27.69
C ARG A 447 15.80 -17.24 28.41
N ASP A 448 15.37 -16.49 29.43
CA ASP A 448 14.21 -16.82 30.25
C ASP A 448 12.92 -16.77 29.40
N GLU A 449 12.73 -15.70 28.62
CA GLU A 449 11.61 -15.56 27.68
C GLU A 449 11.59 -16.64 26.59
N ILE A 450 12.78 -17.07 26.10
CA ILE A 450 12.89 -18.20 25.17
C ILE A 450 12.50 -19.53 25.84
N GLN A 451 12.80 -19.73 27.13
CA GLN A 451 12.46 -20.94 27.86
C GLN A 451 10.99 -21.00 28.24
N GLU A 452 10.41 -19.89 28.70
CA GLU A 452 8.98 -19.80 29.00
C GLU A 452 8.11 -19.95 27.75
N ALA A 453 8.63 -19.60 26.57
CA ALA A 453 8.03 -19.89 25.27
C ALA A 453 8.08 -21.38 24.86
N ARG A 454 8.54 -22.29 25.75
CA ARG A 454 8.47 -23.75 25.56
C ARG A 454 7.33 -24.42 26.34
N ALA A 455 6.85 -23.78 27.41
CA ALA A 455 5.69 -24.20 28.19
C ALA A 455 4.41 -23.64 27.55
#